data_AF-A0A3L7PQ20-F1
#
_entry.id   AF-A0A3L7PQ20-F1
#
_cell.length_a   1.000
_cell.length_b   1.000
_cell.length_c   1.000
_cell.angle_alpha   90.00
_cell.angle_beta   90.00
_cell.angle_gamma   90.00
#
_symmetry.space_group_name_H-M   'P 1'
#
loop_
_entity.id
_entity.type
_entity.pdbx_description
1 polymer ?
#
loop_
_entity_poly.entity_id
_entity_poly.type
_entity_poly.pdbx_seq_one_letter_code
_entity_poly.pdbx_strand_id
1 'polypeptide(L)'
;MLSGIVLAFLVTLSIRATTLWKDIIVANYIYDEHFPVAQALRCVGPSLASIGFWGLALPVLIGFVVGAGGYLTLWSRARRTPDLIARAGMGRTFQNIRLFGELSVIENVLVGMHAKLHCGFLTNMLRLPRFYKENDVAHAKALQLLRFVGLEARSGEAARNLPYGLQRRLEIARALAGDPRILLLDEPAAGMNPTETGTLMELIRRIRDSGVTVLLIEHHMRVVMGVSDRICVLNFGKQIAQGTPEHIRNDPACIEAYLGKEEIG
;
A
#
# COMPACT_ATOMS: atom_id res chain seq x y z
N MET A 1 17.24 4.17 -31.66
CA MET A 1 17.06 4.77 -30.32
C MET A 1 15.62 4.57 -29.92
N LEU A 2 15.36 3.53 -29.13
CA LEU A 2 14.03 3.16 -28.61
C LEU A 2 13.86 3.83 -27.25
N SER A 3 12.98 4.83 -27.16
CA SER A 3 12.59 5.45 -25.90
C SER A 3 11.17 5.99 -26.02
N GLY A 4 10.22 5.30 -25.39
CA GLY A 4 8.82 5.71 -25.36
C GLY A 4 7.87 4.63 -24.86
N ILE A 5 8.23 3.90 -23.80
CA ILE A 5 7.27 3.02 -23.09
C ILE A 5 6.37 3.95 -22.27
N VAL A 6 5.19 4.28 -22.82
CA VAL A 6 4.13 5.03 -22.14
C VAL A 6 3.46 4.07 -21.15
N LEU A 7 3.80 4.18 -19.87
CA LEU A 7 3.24 3.34 -18.81
C LEU A 7 1.91 3.94 -18.33
N ALA A 8 0.79 3.39 -18.82
CA ALA A 8 -0.54 3.67 -18.27
C ALA A 8 -0.71 2.89 -16.96
N PHE A 9 -0.72 3.59 -15.82
CA PHE A 9 -1.00 2.97 -14.52
C PHE A 9 -2.52 2.87 -14.34
N LEU A 10 -3.04 1.65 -14.26
CA LEU A 10 -4.46 1.42 -14.06
C LEU A 10 -4.70 0.95 -12.61
N VAL A 11 -5.47 1.75 -11.89
CA VAL A 11 -5.78 1.58 -10.46
C VAL A 11 -7.17 1.00 -10.35
N THR A 12 -7.25 -0.24 -9.91
CA THR A 12 -8.47 -1.01 -9.80
C THR A 12 -9.02 -0.95 -8.38
N LEU A 13 -10.31 -0.65 -8.24
CA LEU A 13 -10.97 -0.34 -6.97
C LEU A 13 -12.21 -1.23 -6.75
N SER A 14 -12.08 -2.29 -5.95
CA SER A 14 -13.22 -3.08 -5.47
C SER A 14 -13.59 -2.57 -4.09
N ILE A 15 -14.61 -1.71 -3.97
CA ILE A 15 -14.99 -1.11 -2.68
C ILE A 15 -16.50 -1.15 -2.44
N ARG A 16 -16.87 -1.57 -1.22
CA ARG A 16 -18.13 -1.22 -0.53
C ARG A 16 -17.83 -0.23 0.62
N ALA A 17 -17.59 1.03 0.27
CA ALA A 17 -17.40 2.17 1.18
C ALA A 17 -17.33 3.47 0.36
N THR A 18 -18.25 4.37 0.64
CA THR A 18 -18.48 5.69 0.00
C THR A 18 -17.39 6.74 0.28
N THR A 19 -16.21 6.35 0.77
CA THR A 19 -15.09 7.25 1.12
C THR A 19 -13.83 7.04 0.26
N LEU A 20 -13.96 6.30 -0.83
CA LEU A 20 -13.00 6.00 -1.89
C LEU A 20 -12.13 7.18 -2.40
N TRP A 21 -12.51 8.43 -2.07
CA TRP A 21 -12.23 9.61 -2.89
C TRP A 21 -11.23 10.62 -2.31
N LYS A 22 -11.07 10.73 -0.98
CA LYS A 22 -10.31 11.88 -0.41
C LYS A 22 -8.79 11.76 -0.51
N ASP A 23 -8.21 10.55 -0.54
CA ASP A 23 -6.75 10.38 -0.46
C ASP A 23 -6.09 9.86 -1.75
N ILE A 24 -6.83 9.34 -2.73
CA ILE A 24 -6.25 8.78 -3.98
C ILE A 24 -5.43 9.85 -4.73
N ILE A 25 -5.78 11.14 -4.61
CA ILE A 25 -5.25 12.24 -5.44
C ILE A 25 -4.60 13.38 -4.64
N VAL A 26 -4.85 13.50 -3.32
CA VAL A 26 -4.23 14.60 -2.53
C VAL A 26 -2.70 14.53 -2.55
N ALA A 27 -2.12 13.34 -2.72
CA ALA A 27 -0.67 13.12 -2.78
C ALA A 27 -0.13 12.90 -4.21
N ASN A 28 -0.88 13.24 -5.27
CA ASN A 28 -0.40 12.98 -6.63
C ASN A 28 0.80 13.84 -7.04
N TYR A 29 1.14 14.92 -6.33
CA TYR A 29 2.40 15.63 -6.57
C TYR A 29 2.88 16.25 -5.27
N ILE A 30 4.06 15.80 -4.85
CA ILE A 30 4.92 16.41 -3.84
C ILE A 30 4.94 17.93 -4.10
N TYR A 31 4.61 18.76 -3.11
CA TYR A 31 5.08 20.15 -3.12
C TYR A 31 6.61 20.08 -3.00
N ASP A 32 7.28 20.04 -4.15
CA ASP A 32 8.72 20.28 -4.26
C ASP A 32 8.99 21.78 -4.50
N GLU A 33 8.11 22.63 -3.96
CA GLU A 33 8.48 24.02 -3.77
C GLU A 33 9.35 24.10 -2.52
N HIS A 34 10.66 24.15 -2.74
CA HIS A 34 11.60 24.60 -1.73
C HIS A 34 11.07 25.95 -1.22
N PHE A 35 10.81 26.06 0.08
CA PHE A 35 10.39 27.33 0.69
C PHE A 35 11.37 28.41 0.20
N PRO A 36 10.92 29.49 -0.45
CA PRO A 36 11.81 30.43 -1.12
C PRO A 36 12.45 31.32 -0.05
N VAL A 37 13.43 30.76 0.68
CA VAL A 37 14.12 31.38 1.80
C VAL A 37 14.69 32.73 1.39
N ALA A 38 15.23 32.83 0.16
CA ALA A 38 15.76 34.06 -0.39
C ALA A 38 14.69 35.15 -0.60
N GLN A 39 13.44 34.79 -0.92
CA GLN A 39 12.34 35.73 -1.14
C GLN A 39 11.72 36.16 0.19
N ALA A 40 11.54 35.20 1.11
CA ALA A 40 11.10 35.50 2.48
C ALA A 40 12.09 36.41 3.22
N LEU A 41 13.41 36.15 3.11
CA LEU A 41 14.45 37.01 3.71
C LEU A 41 14.51 38.40 3.09
N ARG A 42 14.25 38.55 1.78
CA ARG A 42 14.17 39.87 1.12
C ARG A 42 12.96 40.68 1.57
N CYS A 43 11.82 40.04 1.82
CA CYS A 43 10.62 40.72 2.31
C CYS A 43 10.76 41.17 3.78
N VAL A 44 11.48 40.41 4.60
CA VAL A 44 11.59 40.68 6.05
C VAL A 44 12.80 41.57 6.38
N GLY A 45 13.85 41.55 5.56
CA GLY A 45 15.08 42.34 5.75
C GLY A 45 14.89 43.84 6.00
N PRO A 46 14.05 44.57 5.23
CA PRO A 46 13.81 46.00 5.45
C PRO A 46 13.06 46.30 6.75
N SER A 47 12.15 45.41 7.19
CA SER A 47 11.37 45.60 8.43
C SER A 47 12.14 45.23 9.70
N LEU A 48 13.18 44.41 9.61
CA LEU A 48 14.05 44.06 10.74
C LEU A 48 15.07 45.14 11.07
N ALA A 49 15.49 45.94 10.08
CA ALA A 49 16.52 46.98 10.26
C ALA A 49 16.06 48.17 11.14
N SER A 50 14.75 48.36 11.31
CA SER A 50 14.15 49.48 12.06
C SER A 50 13.71 49.13 13.49
N ILE A 51 13.87 47.88 13.93
CA ILE A 51 13.34 47.39 15.20
C ILE A 51 14.51 47.02 16.12
N GLY A 52 14.62 47.68 17.28
CA GLY A 52 15.68 47.40 18.26
C GLY A 52 15.67 45.94 18.74
N PHE A 53 16.80 45.45 19.25
CA PHE A 53 17.04 44.04 19.62
C PHE A 53 15.87 43.40 20.42
N TRP A 54 15.32 44.12 21.40
CA TRP A 54 14.20 43.64 22.23
C TRP A 54 12.83 43.63 21.53
N GLY A 55 12.61 44.51 20.54
CA GLY A 55 11.38 44.53 19.74
C GLY A 55 11.32 43.44 18.67
N LEU A 56 12.47 42.86 18.34
CA LEU A 56 12.66 41.84 17.30
C LEU A 56 12.75 40.43 17.89
N ALA A 57 13.32 40.30 19.10
CA ALA A 57 13.46 39.04 19.81
C ALA A 57 12.11 38.37 20.12
N LEU A 58 11.11 39.13 20.60
CA LEU A 58 9.83 38.57 21.00
C LEU A 58 8.99 38.05 19.81
N PRO A 59 8.82 38.80 18.70
CA PRO A 59 8.13 38.29 17.51
C PRO A 59 8.83 37.10 16.85
N VAL A 60 10.17 37.07 16.85
CA VAL A 60 10.94 35.92 16.33
C VAL A 60 10.76 34.70 17.21
N LEU A 61 10.79 34.85 18.54
CA LEU A 61 10.54 33.75 19.47
C LEU A 61 9.11 33.19 19.30
N ILE A 62 8.10 34.06 19.19
CA ILE A 62 6.71 33.66 18.95
C ILE A 62 6.59 32.97 17.58
N GLY A 63 7.18 33.53 16.53
CA GLY A 63 7.22 32.94 15.20
C GLY A 63 7.91 31.57 15.18
N PHE A 64 8.98 31.41 15.95
CA PHE A 64 9.67 30.13 16.10
C PHE A 64 8.83 29.11 16.86
N VAL A 65 8.15 29.50 17.95
CA VAL A 65 7.26 28.60 18.71
C VAL A 65 6.04 28.19 17.89
N VAL A 66 5.41 29.14 17.18
CA VAL A 66 4.27 28.85 16.28
C VAL A 66 4.73 28.02 15.08
N GLY A 67 5.89 28.32 14.51
CA GLY A 67 6.49 27.57 13.40
C GLY A 67 6.91 26.16 13.81
N ALA A 68 7.52 25.97 14.98
CA ALA A 68 7.88 24.67 15.54
C ALA A 68 6.63 23.87 15.93
N GLY A 69 5.63 24.52 16.53
CA GLY A 69 4.33 23.91 16.84
C GLY A 69 3.59 23.47 15.58
N GLY A 70 3.57 24.31 14.55
CA GLY A 70 3.01 24.02 13.24
C GLY A 70 3.77 22.91 12.51
N TYR A 71 5.10 22.93 12.56
CA TYR A 71 5.95 21.86 12.03
C TYR A 71 5.69 20.56 12.76
N LEU A 72 5.62 20.53 14.09
CA LEU A 72 5.33 19.31 14.86
C LEU A 72 3.92 18.76 14.61
N THR A 73 2.91 19.63 14.45
CA THR A 73 1.53 19.19 14.12
C THR A 73 1.39 18.74 12.66
N LEU A 74 2.09 19.38 11.72
CA LEU A 74 2.10 18.95 10.32
C LEU A 74 2.95 17.68 10.12
N TRP A 75 4.11 17.60 10.77
CA TRP A 75 5.03 16.45 10.75
C TRP A 75 4.38 15.20 11.37
N SER A 76 3.63 15.35 12.47
CA SER A 76 2.88 14.25 13.09
C SER A 76 1.69 13.77 12.25
N ARG A 77 1.08 14.64 11.44
CA ARG A 77 0.04 14.25 10.48
C ARG A 77 0.60 13.61 9.20
N ALA A 78 1.75 14.07 8.72
CA ALA A 78 2.33 13.66 7.44
C ALA A 78 3.07 12.30 7.48
N ARG A 79 3.45 11.80 8.65
CA ARG A 79 4.16 10.51 8.79
C ARG A 79 3.46 9.58 9.77
N ARG A 80 2.37 8.94 9.33
CA ARG A 80 1.95 7.69 9.98
C ARG A 80 2.99 6.63 9.61
N THR A 81 3.70 6.11 10.60
CA THR A 81 4.65 5.02 10.38
C THR A 81 3.90 3.77 9.89
N PRO A 82 4.54 2.89 9.08
CA PRO A 82 3.87 1.73 8.48
C PRO A 82 3.16 0.81 9.49
N ASP A 83 3.64 0.75 10.74
CA ASP A 83 3.03 0.01 11.84
C ASP A 83 1.69 0.62 12.29
N LEU A 84 1.55 1.95 12.31
CA LEU A 84 0.28 2.63 12.61
C LEU A 84 -0.74 2.40 11.49
N ILE A 85 -0.28 2.34 10.24
CA ILE A 85 -1.09 2.04 9.05
C ILE A 85 -1.57 0.57 9.09
N ALA A 86 -0.69 -0.36 9.42
CA ALA A 86 -1.03 -1.78 9.58
C ALA A 86 -2.02 -2.01 10.73
N ARG A 87 -1.81 -1.32 11.87
CA ARG A 87 -2.75 -1.33 13.01
C ARG A 87 -4.10 -0.71 12.69
N ALA A 88 -4.15 0.26 11.78
CA ALA A 88 -5.39 0.82 11.26
C ALA A 88 -6.13 -0.12 10.27
N GLY A 89 -5.58 -1.30 9.99
CA GLY A 89 -6.23 -2.34 9.18
C GLY A 89 -5.92 -2.25 7.69
N MET A 90 -4.79 -1.68 7.30
CA MET A 90 -4.31 -1.71 5.91
C MET A 90 -3.14 -2.70 5.75
N GLY A 91 -3.32 -3.72 4.92
CA GLY A 91 -2.26 -4.64 4.50
C GLY A 91 -1.73 -4.24 3.12
N ARG A 92 -0.42 -4.29 2.92
CA ARG A 92 0.23 -3.98 1.64
C ARG A 92 1.20 -5.10 1.25
N THR A 93 1.13 -5.55 0.01
CA THR A 93 2.19 -6.37 -0.60
C THR A 93 3.18 -5.47 -1.36
N PHE A 94 4.42 -5.92 -1.55
CA PHE A 94 5.43 -5.18 -2.29
C PHE A 94 5.65 -5.79 -3.67
N GLN A 95 5.98 -4.97 -4.67
CA GLN A 95 6.32 -5.45 -6.02
C GLN A 95 7.41 -6.55 -5.96
N ASN A 96 8.45 -6.31 -5.15
CA ASN A 96 9.45 -7.34 -4.82
C ASN A 96 8.99 -8.14 -3.60
N ILE A 97 9.00 -9.47 -3.73
CA ILE A 97 8.65 -10.39 -2.66
C ILE A 97 9.62 -10.20 -1.50
N ARG A 98 9.12 -9.70 -0.36
CA ARG A 98 9.91 -9.51 0.86
C ARG A 98 9.63 -10.60 1.87
N LEU A 99 9.81 -11.86 1.50
CA LEU A 99 9.67 -12.99 2.43
C LEU A 99 10.96 -13.24 3.20
N PHE A 100 10.83 -13.81 4.39
CA PHE A 100 11.97 -14.32 5.14
C PHE A 100 12.29 -15.71 4.60
N GLY A 101 13.25 -15.79 3.66
CA GLY A 101 13.53 -17.01 2.89
C GLY A 101 13.97 -18.21 3.74
N GLU A 102 14.66 -17.95 4.86
CA GLU A 102 15.13 -18.98 5.81
C GLU A 102 14.02 -19.50 6.73
N LEU A 103 12.95 -18.72 6.92
CA LEU A 103 11.82 -19.14 7.72
C LEU A 103 10.91 -20.05 6.91
N SER A 104 10.23 -20.94 7.60
CA SER A 104 9.19 -21.78 7.03
C SER A 104 8.00 -20.93 6.54
N VAL A 105 7.17 -21.55 5.70
CA VAL A 105 5.93 -20.96 5.20
C VAL A 105 5.02 -20.50 6.37
N ILE A 106 4.86 -21.32 7.41
CA ILE A 106 4.03 -20.96 8.56
C ILE A 106 4.62 -19.83 9.40
N GLU A 107 5.94 -19.84 9.62
CA GLU A 107 6.63 -18.77 10.35
C GLU A 107 6.51 -17.42 9.64
N ASN A 108 6.57 -17.39 8.30
CA ASN A 108 6.34 -16.17 7.54
C ASN A 108 4.94 -15.57 7.80
N VAL A 109 3.91 -16.41 7.92
CA VAL A 109 2.55 -15.96 8.23
C VAL A 109 2.44 -15.48 9.68
N LEU A 110 3.05 -16.20 10.63
CA LEU A 110 3.07 -15.82 12.05
C LEU A 110 3.74 -14.47 12.28
N VAL A 111 4.80 -14.15 11.55
CA VAL A 111 5.44 -12.81 11.58
C VAL A 111 4.44 -11.71 11.22
N GLY A 112 3.54 -11.96 10.26
CA GLY A 112 2.46 -11.02 9.90
C GLY A 112 1.43 -10.79 11.00
N MET A 113 1.30 -11.72 11.95
CA MET A 113 0.39 -11.60 13.10
C MET A 113 1.00 -10.82 14.27
N HIS A 114 2.32 -10.59 14.28
CA HIS A 114 3.04 -10.05 15.43
C HIS A 114 2.49 -8.69 15.90
N ALA A 115 2.01 -7.85 14.98
CA ALA A 115 1.41 -6.55 15.30
C ALA A 115 0.12 -6.64 16.14
N LYS A 116 -0.56 -7.80 16.16
CA LYS A 116 -1.80 -8.08 16.90
C LYS A 116 -1.60 -8.96 18.13
N LEU A 117 -0.38 -9.45 18.39
CA LEU A 117 -0.10 -10.20 19.62
C LEU A 117 -0.10 -9.22 20.80
N HIS A 118 -0.81 -9.57 21.86
CA HIS A 118 -1.03 -8.77 23.06
C HIS A 118 -0.23 -9.26 24.28
N CYS A 119 0.71 -10.20 24.07
CA CYS A 119 1.66 -10.61 25.12
C CYS A 119 2.55 -9.42 25.53
N GLY A 120 2.32 -8.90 26.75
CA GLY A 120 3.23 -7.93 27.36
C GLY A 120 4.63 -8.52 27.56
N PHE A 121 5.66 -7.67 27.55
CA PHE A 121 7.08 -8.05 27.69
C PHE A 121 7.33 -9.04 28.84
N LEU A 122 6.75 -8.78 30.02
CA LEU A 122 6.87 -9.64 31.21
C LEU A 122 6.21 -11.00 31.03
N THR A 123 5.06 -11.08 30.35
CA THR A 123 4.36 -12.34 30.07
C THR A 123 5.16 -13.22 29.12
N ASN A 124 5.82 -12.60 28.13
CA ASN A 124 6.70 -13.27 27.18
C ASN A 124 8.00 -13.76 27.86
N MET A 125 8.59 -12.93 28.72
CA MET A 125 9.81 -13.27 29.47
C MET A 125 9.59 -14.39 30.48
N LEU A 126 8.46 -14.37 31.20
CA LEU A 126 8.14 -15.37 32.23
C LEU A 126 7.44 -16.63 31.68
N ARG A 127 7.24 -16.74 30.35
CA ARG A 127 6.56 -17.87 29.68
C ARG A 127 5.28 -18.33 30.40
N LEU A 128 4.45 -17.38 30.80
CA LEU A 128 3.21 -17.68 31.54
C LEU A 128 2.23 -18.48 30.67
N PRO A 129 1.27 -19.25 31.23
CA PRO A 129 0.32 -20.06 30.47
C PRO A 129 -0.47 -19.31 29.38
N ARG A 130 -0.64 -18.00 29.54
CA ARG A 130 -1.27 -17.11 28.55
C ARG A 130 -0.46 -17.00 27.26
N PHE A 131 0.87 -17.06 27.32
CA PHE A 131 1.76 -17.06 26.16
C PHE A 131 1.54 -18.30 25.28
N TYR A 132 1.47 -19.48 25.90
CA TYR A 132 1.22 -20.73 25.18
C TYR A 132 -0.15 -20.73 24.49
N LYS A 133 -1.20 -20.33 25.21
CA LYS A 133 -2.55 -20.20 24.62
C LYS A 133 -2.60 -19.23 23.44
N GLU A 134 -1.92 -18.09 23.53
CA GLU A 134 -1.90 -17.11 22.45
C GLU A 134 -1.12 -17.61 21.22
N ASN A 135 0.00 -18.33 21.44
CA ASN A 135 0.72 -19.00 20.36
C ASN A 135 -0.10 -20.09 19.67
N ASP A 136 -0.82 -20.91 20.43
CA ASP A 136 -1.66 -21.97 19.85
C ASP A 136 -2.76 -21.38 18.96
N VAL A 137 -3.38 -20.29 19.42
CA VAL A 137 -4.39 -19.55 18.64
C VAL A 137 -3.77 -18.94 17.38
N ALA A 138 -2.59 -18.33 17.48
CA ALA A 138 -1.88 -17.76 16.34
C ALA A 138 -1.49 -18.84 15.31
N HIS A 139 -0.99 -20.00 15.78
CA HIS A 139 -0.66 -21.14 14.94
C HIS A 139 -1.90 -21.69 14.21
N ALA A 140 -3.01 -21.89 14.92
CA ALA A 140 -4.26 -22.36 14.32
C ALA A 140 -4.76 -21.39 13.24
N LYS A 141 -4.72 -20.08 13.50
CA LYS A 141 -5.09 -19.05 12.52
C LYS A 141 -4.14 -19.02 11.33
N ALA A 142 -2.83 -19.16 11.55
CA ALA A 142 -1.85 -19.19 10.48
C ALA A 142 -2.10 -20.38 9.54
N LEU A 143 -2.40 -21.56 10.10
CA LEU A 143 -2.73 -22.74 9.31
C LEU A 143 -4.03 -22.55 8.50
N GLN A 144 -5.05 -21.92 9.08
CA GLN A 144 -6.28 -21.57 8.35
C GLN A 144 -6.01 -20.64 7.16
N LEU A 145 -5.15 -19.62 7.33
CA LEU A 145 -4.75 -18.73 6.24
C LEU A 145 -3.95 -19.48 5.16
N LEU A 146 -3.04 -20.37 5.57
CA LEU A 146 -2.30 -21.21 4.63
C LEU A 146 -3.24 -22.13 3.84
N ARG A 147 -4.24 -22.73 4.49
CA ARG A 147 -5.28 -23.51 3.79
C ARG A 147 -6.03 -22.64 2.79
N PHE A 148 -6.43 -21.44 3.19
CA PHE A 148 -7.14 -20.50 2.32
C PHE A 148 -6.36 -20.13 1.05
N VAL A 149 -5.05 -19.87 1.18
CA VAL A 149 -4.18 -19.57 0.02
C VAL A 149 -3.66 -20.82 -0.72
N GLY A 150 -3.93 -22.02 -0.21
CA GLY A 150 -3.52 -23.29 -0.81
C GLY A 150 -2.07 -23.71 -0.55
N LEU A 151 -1.51 -23.34 0.61
CA LEU A 151 -0.13 -23.63 1.02
C LEU A 151 0.00 -24.51 2.28
N GLU A 152 -1.11 -25.03 2.82
CA GLU A 152 -1.10 -25.82 4.06
C GLU A 152 -0.14 -27.02 4.03
N ALA A 153 -0.15 -27.79 2.94
CA ALA A 153 0.72 -28.97 2.77
C ALA A 153 2.22 -28.63 2.76
N ARG A 154 2.58 -27.36 2.53
CA ARG A 154 3.95 -26.86 2.49
C ARG A 154 4.30 -25.99 3.70
N SER A 155 3.47 -26.02 4.75
CA SER A 155 3.63 -25.17 5.94
C SER A 155 5.03 -25.24 6.57
N GLY A 156 5.67 -26.42 6.58
CA GLY A 156 7.02 -26.64 7.11
C GLY A 156 8.17 -26.41 6.11
N GLU A 157 7.88 -26.12 4.84
CA GLU A 157 8.90 -25.87 3.82
C GLU A 157 9.53 -24.48 4.02
N ALA A 158 10.82 -24.32 3.76
CA ALA A 158 11.46 -23.00 3.77
C ALA A 158 10.92 -22.12 2.64
N ALA A 159 10.59 -20.85 2.93
CA ALA A 159 9.95 -19.97 1.95
C ALA A 159 10.78 -19.76 0.67
N ARG A 160 12.12 -19.81 0.76
CA ARG A 160 13.03 -19.71 -0.41
C ARG A 160 12.89 -20.88 -1.41
N ASN A 161 12.41 -22.03 -0.96
CA ASN A 161 12.27 -23.23 -1.80
C ASN A 161 10.97 -23.22 -2.62
N LEU A 162 10.02 -22.33 -2.28
CA LEU A 162 8.77 -22.21 -3.02
C LEU A 162 9.03 -21.61 -4.42
N PRO A 163 8.33 -22.11 -5.46
CA PRO A 163 8.24 -21.42 -6.75
C PRO A 163 7.67 -20.00 -6.62
N TYR A 164 8.03 -19.11 -7.55
CA TYR A 164 7.65 -17.69 -7.52
C TYR A 164 6.15 -17.44 -7.29
N GLY A 165 5.27 -18.15 -8.02
CA GLY A 165 3.82 -18.04 -7.84
C GLY A 165 3.34 -18.40 -6.42
N LEU A 166 3.97 -19.40 -5.79
CA LEU A 166 3.66 -19.79 -4.41
C LEU A 166 4.22 -18.81 -3.39
N GLN A 167 5.41 -18.25 -3.63
CA GLN A 167 5.97 -17.17 -2.81
C GLN A 167 5.03 -15.96 -2.78
N ARG A 168 4.45 -15.58 -3.93
CA ARG A 168 3.48 -14.47 -3.97
C ARG A 168 2.23 -14.77 -3.13
N ARG A 169 1.71 -15.99 -3.17
CA ARG A 169 0.57 -16.41 -2.32
C ARG A 169 0.92 -16.37 -0.83
N LEU A 170 2.14 -16.75 -0.47
CA LEU A 170 2.62 -16.65 0.90
C LEU A 170 2.71 -15.20 1.36
N GLU A 171 3.15 -14.28 0.50
CA GLU A 171 3.14 -12.84 0.81
C GLU A 171 1.73 -12.33 1.09
N ILE A 172 0.75 -12.74 0.28
CA ILE A 172 -0.68 -12.42 0.49
C ILE A 172 -1.17 -13.02 1.82
N ALA A 173 -0.85 -14.28 2.12
CA ALA A 173 -1.21 -14.91 3.39
C ALA A 173 -0.65 -14.15 4.59
N ARG A 174 0.61 -13.70 4.52
CA ARG A 174 1.24 -12.88 5.55
C ARG A 174 0.56 -11.52 5.70
N ALA A 175 0.17 -10.88 4.60
CA ALA A 175 -0.58 -9.62 4.65
C ALA A 175 -1.98 -9.79 5.27
N LEU A 176 -2.67 -10.88 4.92
CA LEU A 176 -3.97 -11.25 5.51
C LEU A 176 -3.87 -11.65 6.99
N ALA A 177 -2.70 -12.10 7.46
CA ALA A 177 -2.46 -12.45 8.85
C ALA A 177 -2.65 -11.26 9.80
N GLY A 178 -2.36 -10.04 9.30
CA GLY A 178 -2.68 -8.79 9.96
C GLY A 178 -4.18 -8.47 10.04
N ASP A 179 -5.04 -9.33 9.48
CA ASP A 179 -6.49 -9.19 9.39
C ASP A 179 -6.88 -7.75 8.95
N PRO A 180 -6.50 -7.40 7.70
CA PRO A 180 -6.70 -6.08 7.15
C PRO A 180 -8.13 -5.91 6.65
N ARG A 181 -8.64 -4.68 6.75
CA ARG A 181 -9.88 -4.26 6.07
C ARG A 181 -9.63 -3.93 4.59
N ILE A 182 -8.42 -3.45 4.27
CA ILE A 182 -7.99 -3.11 2.92
C ILE A 182 -6.66 -3.79 2.62
N LEU A 183 -6.59 -4.54 1.51
CA LEU A 183 -5.39 -5.17 0.98
C LEU A 183 -4.95 -4.46 -0.30
N LEU A 184 -3.72 -3.94 -0.31
CA LEU A 184 -3.12 -3.28 -1.46
C LEU A 184 -2.21 -4.28 -2.19
N LEU A 185 -2.49 -4.52 -3.47
CA LEU A 185 -1.72 -5.39 -4.36
C LEU A 185 -1.13 -4.56 -5.50
N ASP A 186 0.19 -4.58 -5.62
CA ASP A 186 0.95 -3.81 -6.60
C ASP A 186 1.58 -4.76 -7.61
N GLU A 187 1.04 -4.78 -8.83
CA GLU A 187 1.40 -5.66 -9.96
C GLU A 187 1.57 -7.15 -9.58
N PRO A 188 0.59 -7.78 -8.92
CA PRO A 188 0.78 -9.10 -8.33
C PRO A 188 0.90 -10.23 -9.37
N ALA A 189 0.49 -10.01 -10.63
CA ALA A 189 0.57 -11.00 -11.70
C ALA A 189 1.83 -10.87 -12.57
N ALA A 190 2.69 -9.87 -12.32
CA ALA A 190 3.92 -9.68 -13.07
C ALA A 190 4.84 -10.90 -12.97
N GLY A 191 5.36 -11.37 -14.10
CA GLY A 191 6.28 -12.52 -14.17
C GLY A 191 5.65 -13.89 -13.95
N MET A 192 4.33 -14.00 -13.89
CA MET A 192 3.60 -15.28 -13.76
C MET A 192 3.18 -15.85 -15.11
N ASN A 193 3.08 -17.18 -15.20
CA ASN A 193 2.47 -17.82 -16.36
C ASN A 193 0.93 -17.73 -16.31
N PRO A 194 0.21 -17.92 -17.43
CA PRO A 194 -1.25 -17.77 -17.48
C PRO A 194 -2.04 -18.62 -16.48
N THR A 195 -1.53 -19.82 -16.14
CA THR A 195 -2.16 -20.73 -15.18
C THR A 195 -2.01 -20.20 -13.75
N GLU A 196 -0.81 -19.72 -13.40
CA GLU A 196 -0.52 -19.07 -12.12
C GLU A 196 -1.34 -17.79 -11.96
N THR A 197 -1.41 -16.95 -12.99
CA THR A 197 -2.24 -15.74 -13.03
C THR A 197 -3.71 -16.07 -12.78
N GLY A 198 -4.25 -17.11 -13.45
CA GLY A 198 -5.63 -17.54 -13.24
C GLY A 198 -5.91 -17.94 -11.78
N THR A 199 -4.99 -18.69 -11.17
CA THR A 199 -5.16 -19.10 -9.77
C THR A 199 -5.02 -17.94 -8.79
N LEU A 200 -4.13 -16.98 -9.08
CA LEU A 200 -4.01 -15.74 -8.32
C LEU A 200 -5.29 -14.90 -8.41
N MET A 201 -5.87 -14.77 -9.59
CA MET A 201 -7.14 -14.06 -9.79
C MET A 201 -8.26 -14.68 -8.98
N GLU A 202 -8.35 -16.01 -8.94
CA GLU A 202 -9.32 -16.72 -8.10
C GLU A 202 -9.08 -16.47 -6.61
N LEU A 203 -7.82 -16.47 -6.16
CA LEU A 203 -7.49 -16.12 -4.78
C LEU A 203 -7.94 -14.68 -4.44
N ILE A 204 -7.68 -13.71 -5.32
CA ILE A 204 -8.09 -12.31 -5.13
C ILE A 204 -9.61 -12.20 -4.99
N ARG A 205 -10.38 -12.89 -5.85
CA ARG A 205 -11.84 -12.93 -5.74
C ARG A 205 -12.30 -13.50 -4.39
N ARG A 206 -11.72 -14.63 -3.96
CA ARG A 206 -12.04 -15.24 -2.65
C ARG A 206 -11.73 -14.31 -1.47
N ILE A 207 -10.66 -13.52 -1.55
CA ILE A 207 -10.30 -12.51 -0.53
C ILE A 207 -11.34 -11.39 -0.49
N ARG A 208 -11.75 -10.89 -1.66
CA ARG A 208 -12.81 -9.90 -1.74
C ARG A 208 -14.11 -10.44 -1.15
N ASP A 209 -14.48 -11.66 -1.53
CA ASP A 209 -15.72 -12.30 -1.12
C ASP A 209 -15.75 -12.62 0.40
N SER A 210 -14.58 -12.70 1.06
CA SER A 210 -14.48 -12.81 2.53
C SER A 210 -14.69 -11.48 3.27
N GLY A 211 -14.92 -10.38 2.54
CA GLY A 211 -15.22 -9.06 3.09
C GLY A 211 -14.02 -8.11 3.16
N VAL A 212 -12.85 -8.51 2.64
CA VAL A 212 -11.67 -7.64 2.56
C VAL A 212 -11.75 -6.78 1.30
N THR A 213 -11.53 -5.47 1.44
CA THR A 213 -11.41 -4.57 0.29
C THR A 213 -10.07 -4.80 -0.41
N VAL A 214 -10.05 -5.00 -1.73
CA VAL A 214 -8.81 -5.16 -2.49
C VAL A 214 -8.60 -3.94 -3.40
N LEU A 215 -7.48 -3.25 -3.21
CA LEU A 215 -6.95 -2.27 -4.15
C LEU A 215 -5.89 -2.95 -4.98
N LEU A 216 -6.07 -2.97 -6.30
CA LEU A 216 -5.15 -3.62 -7.22
C LEU A 216 -4.58 -2.58 -8.17
N ILE A 217 -3.26 -2.54 -8.30
CA ILE A 217 -2.57 -1.77 -9.34
C ILE A 217 -2.05 -2.78 -10.36
N GLU A 218 -2.48 -2.65 -11.61
CA GLU A 218 -2.11 -3.57 -12.68
C GLU A 218 -2.23 -2.89 -14.05
N HIS A 219 -1.36 -3.25 -14.97
CA HIS A 219 -1.37 -2.94 -16.39
C HIS A 219 -1.88 -4.11 -17.27
N HIS A 220 -1.96 -5.36 -16.79
CA HIS A 220 -2.46 -6.50 -17.55
C HIS A 220 -4.00 -6.53 -17.60
N MET A 221 -4.57 -6.23 -18.77
CA MET A 221 -6.02 -6.07 -18.94
C MET A 221 -6.84 -7.32 -18.57
N ARG A 222 -6.34 -8.54 -18.83
CA ARG A 222 -7.03 -9.77 -18.40
C ARG A 222 -7.25 -9.85 -16.89
N VAL A 223 -6.25 -9.46 -16.09
CA VAL A 223 -6.32 -9.52 -14.63
C VAL A 223 -7.30 -8.46 -14.15
N VAL A 224 -7.06 -7.21 -14.57
CA VAL A 224 -7.88 -6.04 -14.31
C VAL A 224 -9.34 -6.34 -14.63
N MET A 225 -9.67 -6.75 -15.85
CA MET A 225 -11.06 -6.94 -16.23
C MET A 225 -11.71 -8.14 -15.52
N GLY A 226 -10.91 -9.11 -15.06
CA GLY A 226 -11.40 -10.35 -14.49
C GLY A 226 -11.64 -10.32 -12.98
N VAL A 227 -10.96 -9.47 -12.20
CA VAL A 227 -11.08 -9.48 -10.73
C VAL A 227 -11.76 -8.26 -10.14
N SER A 228 -12.16 -7.32 -10.98
CA SER A 228 -12.46 -5.95 -10.57
C SER A 228 -13.93 -5.62 -10.70
N ASP A 229 -14.49 -5.01 -9.66
CA ASP A 229 -15.86 -4.49 -9.71
C ASP A 229 -15.88 -3.08 -10.31
N ARG A 230 -14.84 -2.28 -10.02
CA ARG A 230 -14.61 -0.97 -10.63
C ARG A 230 -13.15 -0.75 -10.95
N ILE A 231 -12.92 0.08 -11.96
CA ILE A 231 -11.61 0.41 -12.50
C ILE A 231 -11.50 1.93 -12.61
N CYS A 232 -10.32 2.46 -12.28
CA CYS A 232 -9.91 3.83 -12.54
C CYS A 232 -8.65 3.80 -13.41
N VAL A 233 -8.68 4.52 -14.52
CA VAL A 233 -7.56 4.56 -15.47
C VAL A 233 -6.85 5.90 -15.33
N LEU A 234 -5.54 5.87 -15.11
CA LEU A 234 -4.70 7.07 -15.03
C LEU A 234 -3.77 7.13 -16.24
N ASN A 235 -3.70 8.32 -16.85
CA ASN A 235 -2.71 8.66 -17.87
C ASN A 235 -1.96 9.92 -17.43
N PHE A 236 -0.62 9.86 -17.35
CA PHE A 236 0.23 10.94 -16.84
C PHE A 236 -0.26 11.56 -15.51
N GLY A 237 -0.66 10.70 -14.58
CA GLY A 237 -1.16 11.12 -13.26
C GLY A 237 -2.57 11.74 -13.26
N LYS A 238 -3.23 11.83 -14.42
CA LYS A 238 -4.61 12.32 -14.53
C LYS A 238 -5.56 11.15 -14.75
N GLN A 239 -6.66 11.14 -14.01
CA GLN A 239 -7.74 10.18 -14.26
C GLN A 239 -8.38 10.47 -15.61
N ILE A 240 -8.35 9.47 -16.50
CA ILE A 240 -8.94 9.56 -17.83
C ILE A 240 -10.30 8.87 -17.91
N ALA A 241 -10.53 7.83 -17.11
CA ALA A 241 -11.81 7.13 -17.04
C ALA A 241 -12.02 6.42 -15.72
N GLN A 242 -13.28 6.17 -15.35
CA GLN A 242 -13.65 5.37 -14.20
C GLN A 242 -15.00 4.68 -14.42
N GLY A 243 -15.09 3.38 -14.15
CA GLY A 243 -16.33 2.63 -14.35
C GLY A 243 -16.20 1.15 -14.05
N THR A 244 -17.17 0.37 -14.52
CA THR A 244 -17.10 -1.10 -14.53
C THR A 244 -16.12 -1.57 -15.60
N PRO A 245 -15.66 -2.84 -15.55
CA PRO A 245 -14.87 -3.46 -16.63
C PRO A 245 -15.47 -3.27 -18.03
N GLU A 246 -16.79 -3.39 -18.14
CA GLU A 246 -17.52 -3.21 -19.41
C GLU A 246 -17.48 -1.78 -19.91
N HIS A 247 -17.61 -0.80 -19.00
CA HIS A 247 -17.52 0.61 -19.35
C HIS A 247 -16.11 0.98 -19.83
N ILE A 248 -15.08 0.60 -19.06
CA ILE A 248 -13.68 0.92 -19.41
C ILE A 248 -13.24 0.25 -20.71
N ARG A 249 -13.69 -0.97 -20.99
CA ARG A 249 -13.37 -1.67 -22.25
C ARG A 249 -13.84 -0.90 -23.48
N ASN A 250 -14.99 -0.23 -23.38
CA ASN A 250 -15.60 0.49 -24.49
C ASN A 250 -15.30 1.99 -24.47
N ASP A 251 -14.51 2.46 -23.49
CA ASP A 251 -14.16 3.88 -23.33
C ASP A 251 -13.12 4.28 -24.39
N PRO A 252 -13.42 5.23 -25.30
CA PRO A 252 -12.50 5.64 -26.35
C PRO A 252 -11.18 6.19 -25.83
N ALA A 253 -11.18 6.94 -24.72
CA ALA A 253 -9.97 7.51 -24.13
C ALA A 253 -9.06 6.43 -23.54
N CYS A 254 -9.65 5.35 -22.99
CA CYS A 254 -8.88 4.18 -22.55
C CYS A 254 -8.27 3.41 -23.71
N ILE A 255 -9.03 3.20 -24.79
CA ILE A 255 -8.56 2.51 -26.00
C ILE A 255 -7.41 3.30 -26.62
N GLU A 256 -7.56 4.61 -26.77
CA GLU A 256 -6.54 5.51 -27.31
C GLU A 256 -5.27 5.51 -26.44
N ALA A 257 -5.42 5.57 -25.11
CA ALA A 257 -4.29 5.51 -24.19
C ALA A 257 -3.56 4.15 -24.20
N TYR A 258 -4.27 3.05 -24.47
CA TYR A 258 -3.72 1.69 -24.48
C TYR A 258 -3.05 1.32 -25.82
N LEU A 259 -3.63 1.75 -26.94
CA LEU A 259 -3.08 1.49 -28.29
C LEU A 259 -2.01 2.50 -28.70
N GLY A 260 -1.98 3.66 -28.04
CA GLY A 260 -1.18 4.81 -28.47
C GLY A 260 -1.83 5.52 -29.66
N LYS A 261 -1.59 6.82 -29.80
CA LYS A 261 -1.82 7.48 -31.08
C LYS A 261 -0.77 6.95 -32.05
N GLU A 262 -1.18 6.24 -33.09
CA GLU A 262 -0.39 6.27 -34.32
C GLU A 262 -0.34 7.74 -34.74
N GLU A 263 0.80 8.40 -34.55
CA GLU A 263 1.11 9.63 -35.25
C GLU A 263 1.20 9.27 -36.75
N ILE A 264 0.06 9.25 -37.41
CA ILE A 264 -0.02 9.36 -38.85
C ILE A 264 0.18 10.85 -39.13
N GLY A 265 1.45 11.23 -39.37
CA GLY A 265 1.85 12.59 -39.71
C GLY A 265 3.34 12.69 -40.00
#